data_AF-A0A354WXI3-F1
#
_entry.id   AF-A0A354WXI3-F1
#
_cell.length_a   1.000
_cell.length_b   1.000
_cell.length_c   1.000
_cell.angle_alpha   90.00
_cell.angle_beta   90.00
_cell.angle_gamma   90.00
#
_symmetry.space_group_name_H-M   'P 1'
#
loop_
_entity.id
_entity.type
_entity.pdbx_description
1 polymer ?
#
loop_
_entity_poly.entity_id
_entity_poly.type
_entity_poly.pdbx_seq_one_letter_code
_entity_poly.pdbx_strand_id
1 'polypeptide(L)' 'MGKFELYKIDLKNLAPGVYDFDYSLGNKFFVDIDGDQIQKGNVHVHLTLKRAAMLSELDFHTEGVVVVPC' A
#
# COMPACT_ATOMS: atom_id res chain seq x y z
N MET A 1 16.74 -6.53 5.26
CA MET A 1 15.58 -6.38 4.35
C MET A 1 14.82 -5.16 4.81
N GLY A 2 14.64 -4.15 3.96
CA GLY A 2 14.08 -2.84 4.35
C GLY A 2 12.60 -2.92 4.73
N LYS A 3 12.18 -2.11 5.71
CA LYS A 3 10.82 -2.10 6.30
C LYS A 3 9.67 -1.99 5.28
N PHE A 4 9.93 -1.46 4.08
CA PHE A 4 8.94 -1.20 3.04
C PHE A 4 9.27 -1.82 1.67
N GLU A 5 10.26 -2.71 1.60
CA GLU A 5 10.64 -3.37 0.33
C GLU A 5 9.48 -4.15 -0.28
N LEU A 6 8.58 -4.67 0.56
CA LEU A 6 7.39 -5.42 0.18
C LEU A 6 6.37 -4.56 -0.61
N TYR A 7 6.45 -3.23 -0.49
CA TYR A 7 5.52 -2.28 -1.12
C TYR A 7 6.14 -1.53 -2.30
N LYS A 8 7.37 -1.88 -2.70
CA LYS A 8 8.03 -1.25 -3.84
C LYS A 8 7.48 -1.82 -5.14
N ILE A 9 6.98 -0.93 -6.00
CA ILE A 9 6.52 -1.27 -7.34
C ILE A 9 7.34 -0.49 -8.37
N ASP A 10 8.02 -1.23 -9.25
CA ASP A 10 8.85 -0.66 -10.31
C ASP A 10 8.00 -0.20 -11.51
N LEU A 11 7.35 0.96 -11.36
CA LEU A 11 6.50 1.57 -12.40
C LEU A 11 7.22 1.76 -13.75
N LYS A 12 8.55 1.94 -13.74
CA LYS A 12 9.35 2.14 -14.97
C LYS A 12 9.56 0.85 -15.78
N ASN A 13 9.69 -0.30 -15.12
CA ASN A 13 9.95 -1.59 -15.77
C ASN A 13 8.66 -2.38 -16.02
N LEU A 14 7.52 -1.90 -15.52
CA LEU A 14 6.24 -2.54 -15.77
C LEU A 14 5.81 -2.38 -17.23
N ALA A 15 5.50 -3.51 -17.86
CA ALA A 15 4.86 -3.54 -19.17
C ALA A 15 3.44 -2.96 -19.08
N PRO A 16 2.92 -2.36 -20.17
CA PRO A 16 1.55 -1.88 -20.20
C PRO A 16 0.56 -3.03 -19.94
N GLY A 17 -0.36 -2.83 -19.01
CA GLY A 17 -1.24 -3.86 -18.49
C GLY A 17 -1.93 -3.45 -17.19
N VAL A 18 -2.76 -4.36 -16.66
CA VAL A 18 -3.43 -4.21 -15.36
C VAL A 18 -2.75 -5.14 -14.37
N TYR A 19 -2.39 -4.61 -13.21
CA TYR A 19 -1.72 -5.34 -12.15
C TYR A 19 -2.47 -5.08 -10.85
N ASP A 20 -2.87 -6.15 -10.18
CA ASP A 20 -3.54 -6.09 -8.89
C ASP A 20 -2.55 -6.50 -7.80
N PHE A 21 -2.49 -5.68 -6.76
CA PHE A 21 -1.61 -5.88 -5.61
C PHE A 21 -2.43 -5.83 -4.33
N ASP A 22 -2.37 -6.92 -3.57
CA ASP A 22 -2.95 -7.01 -2.24
C ASP A 22 -1.90 -6.78 -1.17
N TYR A 23 -2.10 -5.75 -0.35
CA TYR A 23 -1.25 -5.43 0.79
C TYR A 23 -2.06 -5.47 2.08
N SER A 24 -1.52 -6.15 3.09
CA SER A 24 -2.06 -6.11 4.45
C SER A 24 -1.19 -5.21 5.32
N LEU A 25 -1.75 -4.07 5.73
CA LEU A 25 -1.12 -3.12 6.65
C LEU A 25 -1.60 -3.44 8.06
N GLY A 26 -0.80 -4.22 8.78
CA GLY A 26 -1.05 -4.52 10.20
C GLY A 26 -0.36 -3.54 11.13
N ASN A 27 -0.51 -3.76 12.45
CA ASN A 27 0.10 -2.95 13.51
C ASN A 27 1.59 -2.65 13.27
N LYS A 28 2.35 -3.64 12.78
CA LYS A 28 3.79 -3.49 12.53
C LYS A 28 4.09 -2.44 11.45
N PHE A 29 3.25 -2.32 10.42
CA PHE A 29 3.41 -1.27 9.40
C PHE A 29 3.22 0.11 10.02
N PHE A 30 2.15 0.31 10.81
CA PHE A 30 1.86 1.59 11.46
C PHE A 30 2.93 2.01 12.48
N VAL A 31 3.48 1.05 13.22
CA VAL A 31 4.65 1.27 14.10
C VAL A 31 5.90 1.60 13.28
N ASP A 32 6.11 0.94 12.14
CA ASP A 32 7.29 1.14 11.30
C ASP A 32 7.27 2.48 10.53
N ILE A 33 6.10 3.08 10.29
CA ILE A 33 5.95 4.43 9.72
C ILE A 33 6.01 5.56 10.76
N ASP A 34 6.26 5.24 12.05
CA ASP A 34 6.24 6.21 13.16
C ASP A 34 4.92 7.02 13.20
N GLY A 35 3.80 6.32 13.00
CA GLY A 35 2.48 6.92 13.08
C GLY A 35 2.15 7.31 14.51
N ASP A 36 2.48 8.55 14.90
CA ASP A 36 2.26 9.11 16.24
C ASP A 36 0.82 8.89 16.75
N GLN A 37 -0.14 8.82 15.82
CA GLN A 37 -1.57 8.67 16.10
C GLN A 37 -2.16 7.28 15.79
N ILE A 38 -1.44 6.35 15.16
CA ILE A 38 -2.01 5.03 14.84
C ILE A 38 -1.00 3.97 15.26
N GLN A 39 -1.25 3.33 16.40
CA GLN A 39 -0.37 2.27 16.93
C GLN A 39 -0.92 0.87 16.67
N LYS A 40 -2.23 0.74 16.45
CA LYS A 40 -2.90 -0.52 16.17
C LYS A 40 -3.90 -0.31 15.04
N GLY A 41 -3.83 -1.14 14.03
CA GLY A 41 -4.70 -1.08 12.88
C GLY A 41 -4.50 -2.30 12.00
N ASN A 42 -5.59 -2.75 11.39
CA ASN A 42 -5.56 -3.74 10.33
C ASN A 42 -6.31 -3.18 9.14
N VAL A 43 -5.55 -2.81 8.11
CA VAL A 43 -6.07 -2.23 6.87
C VAL A 43 -5.61 -3.09 5.72
N HIS A 44 -6.56 -3.56 4.93
CA HIS A 44 -6.31 -4.19 3.66
C HIS A 44 -6.29 -3.11 2.58
N VAL A 45 -5.26 -3.12 1.75
CA VAL A 45 -5.08 -2.20 0.64
C VAL A 45 -5.00 -3.02 -0.63
N HIS A 46 -6.03 -2.91 -1.46
CA HIS A 46 -6.04 -3.43 -2.81
C HIS A 46 -5.66 -2.31 -3.77
N LEU A 47 -4.51 -2.44 -4.40
CA LEU A 47 -4.00 -1.51 -5.39
C LEU A 47 -4.16 -2.12 -6.78
N THR A 48 -4.98 -1.48 -7.62
CA THR A 48 -5.06 -1.79 -9.04
C THR A 48 -4.24 -0.76 -9.81
N LEU A 49 -3.11 -1.19 -10.37
CA LEU A 49 -2.24 -0.38 -11.21
C LEU A 49 -2.53 -0.70 -12.69
N LYS A 50 -3.04 0.30 -13.41
CA LYS A 50 -3.19 0.24 -14.86
C LYS A 50 -2.06 1.06 -15.50
N ARG A 51 -1.09 0.35 -16.08
CA ARG A 51 0.01 0.95 -16.82
C ARG A 51 -0.42 1.17 -18.27
N ALA A 52 -0.64 2.42 -18.66
CA ALA A 52 -0.76 2.82 -20.06
C ALA A 52 0.61 3.25 -20.61
N ALA A 53 0.69 3.47 -21.93
CA ALA A 53 1.94 3.83 -22.60
C ALA A 53 2.55 5.18 -22.14
N MET A 54 1.71 6.09 -21.61
CA MET A 54 2.11 7.46 -21.27
C MET A 54 1.74 7.85 -19.83
N LEU A 55 0.71 7.22 -19.26
CA LEU A 55 0.18 7.49 -17.93
C LEU A 55 0.00 6.18 -17.17
N SER A 56 -0.01 6.25 -15.84
CA SER A 56 -0.31 5.12 -14.98
C SER A 56 -1.40 5.51 -14.03
N GLU A 57 -2.51 4.79 -14.07
CA GLU A 57 -3.59 4.93 -13.12
C GLU A 57 -3.33 3.98 -11.96
N LEU A 58 -3.45 4.51 -10.74
CA LEU A 58 -3.31 3.74 -9.52
C LEU A 58 -4.62 3.91 -8.74
N ASP A 59 -5.41 2.86 -8.69
CA ASP A 59 -6.64 2.78 -7.91
C ASP A 59 -6.31 2.14 -6.56
N PHE A 60 -6.39 2.92 -5.48
CA PHE A 60 -6.18 2.42 -4.12
C PHE A 60 -7.52 2.20 -3.44
N HIS A 61 -7.83 0.95 -3.14
CA HIS A 61 -8.98 0.59 -2.32
C HIS A 61 -8.48 0.15 -0.94
N THR A 62 -8.82 0.93 0.09
CA THR A 62 -8.36 0.65 1.46
C THR A 62 -9.56 0.37 2.34
N GLU A 63 -9.60 -0.82 2.94
CA GLU A 63 -10.66 -1.25 3.83
C GLU A 63 -10.08 -1.77 5.13
N GLY A 64 -10.63 -1.34 6.27
CA GLY A 64 -10.19 -1.85 7.56
C GLY A 64 -10.45 -0.87 8.70
N VAL A 65 -9.77 -1.13 9.81
CA VAL A 65 -9.95 -0.38 11.06
C VAL A 65 -8.60 0.04 11.59
N VAL A 66 -8.50 1.31 11.97
CA VAL A 66 -7.36 1.88 12.68
C VAL A 66 -7.81 2.38 14.05
N VAL A 67 -6.97 2.20 15.05
CA VAL A 67 -7.21 2.65 16.43
C VAL A 67 -6.29 3.82 16.69
N VAL A 68 -6.93 4.97 16.91
CA VAL A 68 -6.25 6.21 17.33
C VAL A 68 -6.32 6.28 18.86
N PRO A 69 -5.19 6.34 19.57
CA PRO A 69 -5.20 6.57 21.01
C PRO A 69 -5.65 8.01 21.29
N CYS A 70 -6.60 8.18 22.20
CA CYS A 70 -7.05 9.48 22.71
C CYS A 70 -6.15 9.99 23.84
#